data_AF-V4PEV6-F1
#
_entry.id   AF-V4PEV6-F1
#
_cell.length_a   1.000
_cell.length_b   1.000
_cell.length_c   1.000
_cell.angle_alpha   90.00
_cell.angle_beta   90.00
_cell.angle_gamma   90.00
#
_symmetry.space_group_name_H-M   'P 1'
#
loop_
_entity.id
_entity.type
_entity.pdbx_description
1 polymer ?
#
loop_
_entity_poly.entity_id
_entity_poly.type
_entity_poly.pdbx_seq_one_letter_code
_entity_poly.pdbx_strand_id
1 'polypeptide(L)'
;MGDFTQFLWAMWDSTQAALIGLNPVPVVIFGLFFGMIQSRRMPAWILAIIAVIPAVIVTALLPRAIGYQAIWPDVLQLEVQIQIAMLLLIAYVTIRIMGLIKLTLSLIGPKANSHKTV
;
A
#
# COMPACT_ATOMS: atom_id res chain seq x y z
N MET A 1 32.11 -19.55 -9.13
CA MET A 1 31.21 -18.38 -9.11
C MET A 1 30.83 -18.16 -7.66
N GLY A 2 31.10 -16.99 -7.09
CA GLY A 2 31.02 -16.79 -5.63
C GLY A 2 29.59 -16.76 -5.12
N ASP A 3 29.36 -17.25 -3.90
CA ASP A 3 28.06 -17.29 -3.22
C ASP A 3 27.30 -15.94 -3.31
N PHE A 4 28.03 -14.83 -3.30
CA PHE A 4 27.49 -13.49 -3.48
C PHE A 4 26.82 -13.27 -4.85
N THR A 5 27.43 -13.77 -5.94
CA THR A 5 26.84 -13.69 -7.28
C THR A 5 25.57 -14.54 -7.39
N GLN A 6 25.57 -15.74 -6.77
CA GLN A 6 24.38 -16.60 -6.75
C GLN A 6 23.24 -15.97 -5.94
N PHE A 7 23.56 -15.32 -4.82
CA PHE A 7 22.60 -14.54 -4.03
C PHE A 7 21.97 -13.39 -4.85
N LEU A 8 22.77 -12.63 -5.60
CA LEU A 8 22.25 -11.55 -6.45
C LEU A 8 21.31 -12.06 -7.54
N TRP A 9 21.61 -13.20 -8.16
CA TRP A 9 20.72 -13.83 -9.13
C TRP A 9 19.42 -14.32 -8.48
N ALA A 10 19.48 -14.92 -7.29
CA ALA A 10 18.29 -15.35 -6.56
C ALA A 10 17.40 -14.16 -6.14
N MET A 11 18.01 -13.04 -5.75
CA MET A 11 17.30 -11.79 -5.48
C MET A 11 16.61 -11.24 -6.72
N TRP A 12 17.30 -11.25 -7.87
CA TRP A 12 16.73 -10.79 -9.14
C TRP A 12 15.52 -11.64 -9.55
N ASP A 13 15.65 -12.97 -9.51
CA ASP A 13 14.59 -13.90 -9.86
C ASP A 13 13.37 -13.73 -8.93
N SER A 14 13.62 -13.67 -7.61
CA SER A 14 12.59 -13.41 -6.61
C SER A 14 11.89 -12.06 -6.81
N THR A 15 12.61 -11.04 -7.28
CA THR A 15 12.03 -9.72 -7.56
C THR A 15 11.14 -9.77 -8.80
N GLN A 16 11.56 -10.47 -9.86
CA GLN A 16 10.73 -10.63 -11.07
C GLN A 16 9.47 -11.43 -10.78
N ALA A 17 9.59 -12.54 -10.05
CA ALA A 17 8.45 -13.33 -9.59
C ALA A 17 7.49 -12.47 -8.74
N ALA A 18 8.06 -11.68 -7.82
CA ALA A 18 7.29 -10.77 -6.97
C ALA A 18 6.47 -9.77 -7.79
N LEU A 19 7.04 -9.19 -8.85
CA LEU A 19 6.35 -8.24 -9.71
C LEU A 19 5.19 -8.86 -10.51
N ILE A 20 5.33 -10.12 -10.92
CA ILE A 20 4.29 -10.84 -11.68
C ILE A 20 3.13 -11.25 -10.75
N GLY A 21 3.43 -11.69 -9.53
CA GLY A 21 2.43 -12.09 -8.53
C GLY A 21 1.78 -10.92 -7.78
N LEU A 22 2.26 -9.69 -7.95
CA LEU A 22 1.80 -8.54 -7.20
C LEU A 22 0.38 -8.12 -7.61
N ASN A 23 -0.57 -8.15 -6.67
CA ASN A 23 -1.87 -7.53 -6.85
C ASN A 23 -1.98 -6.24 -6.02
N PRO A 24 -1.81 -5.05 -6.64
CA PRO A 24 -1.84 -3.78 -5.90
C PRO A 24 -3.27 -3.29 -5.60
N VAL A 25 -4.30 -3.87 -6.22
CA VAL A 25 -5.67 -3.32 -6.20
C VAL A 25 -6.22 -3.18 -4.78
N PRO A 26 -6.19 -4.21 -3.91
CA PRO A 26 -6.72 -4.08 -2.56
C PRO A 26 -5.96 -3.03 -1.74
N VAL A 27 -4.63 -2.97 -1.92
CA VAL A 27 -3.76 -2.00 -1.24
C VAL A 27 -4.09 -0.57 -1.65
N VAL A 28 -4.31 -0.32 -2.94
CA VAL A 28 -4.68 1.02 -3.41
C VAL A 28 -6.03 1.43 -2.83
N ILE A 29 -7.03 0.53 -2.81
CA ILE A 29 -8.36 0.82 -2.25
C ILE A 29 -8.25 1.20 -0.76
N PHE A 30 -7.60 0.36 0.05
CA PHE A 30 -7.41 0.65 1.47
C PHE A 30 -6.53 1.88 1.69
N GLY A 31 -5.48 2.05 0.90
CA GLY A 31 -4.59 3.22 0.95
C GLY A 31 -5.33 4.52 0.65
N LEU A 32 -6.23 4.55 -0.33
CA LEU A 32 -7.09 5.70 -0.62
C LEU A 32 -8.03 5.97 0.55
N PHE A 33 -8.69 4.94 1.10
CA PHE A 33 -9.59 5.06 2.24
C PHE A 33 -8.87 5.61 3.49
N PHE A 34 -7.72 5.05 3.85
CA PHE A 34 -6.92 5.56 4.97
C PHE A 34 -6.33 6.93 4.69
N GLY A 35 -5.93 7.23 3.45
CA GLY A 35 -5.53 8.58 3.03
C GLY A 35 -6.66 9.60 3.18
N MET A 36 -7.91 9.20 2.91
CA MET A 36 -9.10 10.03 3.12
C MET A 36 -9.44 10.25 4.60
N ILE A 37 -9.09 9.33 5.49
CA ILE A 37 -9.30 9.48 6.94
C ILE A 37 -8.08 10.09 7.64
N GLN A 38 -6.92 10.09 6.98
CA GLN A 38 -5.66 10.55 7.56
C GLN A 38 -5.79 11.97 8.14
N SER A 39 -5.59 12.04 9.46
CA SER A 39 -5.43 13.30 10.20
C SER A 39 -4.00 13.83 10.06
N ARG A 40 -3.81 15.15 10.08
CA ARG A 40 -2.49 15.80 9.97
C ARG A 40 -1.45 15.29 10.99
N ARG A 41 -1.90 14.75 12.12
CA ARG A 41 -1.02 14.25 13.20
C ARG A 41 -0.60 12.78 13.02
N MET A 42 -1.23 12.02 12.13
CA MET A 42 -0.93 10.59 11.95
C MET A 42 0.12 10.38 10.87
N PRO A 43 1.22 9.66 11.17
CA PRO A 43 2.24 9.35 10.17
C PRO A 43 1.67 8.46 9.05
N ALA A 44 1.94 8.81 7.80
CA ALA A 44 1.48 8.03 6.65
C ALA A 44 2.00 6.59 6.64
N TRP A 45 3.19 6.35 7.20
CA TRP A 45 3.78 5.00 7.27
C TRP A 45 3.01 4.06 8.20
N ILE A 46 2.43 4.56 9.29
CA ILE A 46 1.60 3.76 10.20
C ILE A 46 0.32 3.33 9.47
N LEU A 47 -0.32 4.27 8.78
CA LEU A 47 -1.52 3.97 7.99
C LEU A 47 -1.22 3.03 6.82
N ALA A 48 -0.04 3.12 6.22
CA ALA A 48 0.38 2.19 5.17
C ALA A 48 0.48 0.75 5.70
N ILE A 49 1.07 0.53 6.87
CA ILE A 49 1.12 -0.80 7.52
C ILE A 49 -0.30 -1.30 7.79
N ILE A 50 -1.16 -0.44 8.35
CA ILE A 50 -2.55 -0.79 8.64
C ILE A 50 -3.34 -1.09 7.36
N ALA A 51 -3.03 -0.42 6.24
CA ALA A 51 -3.69 -0.65 4.96
C ALA A 51 -3.26 -1.98 4.30
N VAL A 52 -2.00 -2.38 4.49
CA VAL A 52 -1.48 -3.62 3.89
C VAL A 52 -2.07 -4.87 4.55
N ILE A 53 -2.29 -4.87 5.87
CA ILE A 53 -2.87 -6.03 6.58
C ILE A 53 -4.20 -6.53 5.96
N PRO A 54 -5.27 -5.71 5.88
CA PRO A 54 -6.52 -6.13 5.27
C PRO A 54 -6.37 -6.36 3.77
N ALA A 55 -5.47 -5.66 3.08
CA ALA A 55 -5.21 -5.89 1.66
C ALA A 55 -4.65 -7.29 1.38
N VAL A 56 -3.70 -7.75 2.20
CA VAL A 56 -3.14 -9.11 2.11
C VAL A 56 -4.23 -10.14 2.39
N ILE A 57 -5.06 -9.93 3.41
CA ILE A 57 -6.18 -10.82 3.73
C ILE A 57 -7.16 -10.92 2.56
N VAL A 58 -7.56 -9.78 1.97
CA VAL A 58 -8.44 -9.75 0.81
C VAL A 58 -7.80 -10.47 -0.37
N THR A 59 -6.51 -10.25 -0.63
CA THR A 59 -5.79 -10.89 -1.74
C THR A 59 -5.71 -12.41 -1.54
N ALA A 60 -5.45 -12.89 -0.33
CA ALA A 60 -5.40 -14.31 0.01
C ALA A 60 -6.76 -15.01 -0.09
N LEU A 61 -7.84 -14.29 0.23
CA LEU A 61 -9.21 -14.80 0.20
C LEU A 61 -9.91 -14.59 -1.16
N LEU A 62 -9.37 -13.74 -2.04
CA LEU A 62 -9.97 -13.47 -3.36
C LEU A 62 -10.14 -14.75 -4.20
N PRO A 63 -9.14 -15.66 -4.29
CA PRO A 63 -9.31 -16.96 -4.96
C PRO A 63 -10.47 -17.78 -4.39
N ARG A 64 -10.71 -17.70 -3.07
CA ARG A 64 -11.82 -18.39 -2.42
C ARG A 64 -13.18 -17.88 -2.87
N ALA A 65 -13.30 -16.57 -3.11
CA ALA A 65 -14.54 -15.98 -3.61
C ALA A 65 -14.87 -16.41 -5.05
N ILE A 66 -13.85 -16.75 -5.85
CA ILE A 66 -14.00 -17.22 -7.24
C ILE A 66 -13.97 -18.76 -7.36
N GLY A 67 -14.11 -19.50 -6.25
CA GLY A 67 -14.24 -20.96 -6.24
C GLY A 67 -12.93 -21.75 -6.21
N TYR A 68 -11.79 -21.07 -6.07
CA TYR A 68 -10.47 -21.69 -5.88
C TYR A 68 -10.10 -21.80 -4.40
N GLN A 69 -9.00 -22.48 -4.07
CA GLN A 69 -8.52 -22.51 -2.69
C GLN A 69 -7.87 -21.17 -2.30
N ALA A 70 -8.02 -20.79 -1.02
CA ALA A 70 -7.33 -19.62 -0.48
C ALA A 70 -5.81 -19.84 -0.52
N ILE A 71 -5.07 -18.83 -0.99
CA ILE A 71 -3.62 -18.88 -1.11
C ILE A 71 -3.05 -17.98 -0.03
N TRP A 72 -2.50 -18.58 1.03
CA TRP A 72 -1.86 -17.82 2.09
C TRP A 72 -0.42 -17.50 1.70
N PRO A 73 0.03 -16.24 1.89
CA PRO A 73 1.40 -15.87 1.58
C PRO A 73 2.37 -16.55 2.54
N ASP A 74 3.39 -17.21 2.00
CA ASP A 74 4.48 -17.78 2.78
C ASP A 74 5.51 -16.69 3.10
N VAL A 75 5.43 -16.15 4.32
CA VAL A 75 6.27 -15.03 4.78
C VAL A 75 7.76 -15.36 4.91
N LEU A 76 8.14 -16.64 4.81
CA LEU A 76 9.54 -17.07 4.82
C LEU A 76 10.18 -16.98 3.44
N GLN A 77 9.39 -16.88 2.37
CA GLN A 77 9.90 -16.78 1.01
C GLN A 77 10.31 -15.35 0.68
N LEU A 78 11.49 -15.20 0.07
CA LEU A 78 12.06 -13.90 -0.31
C LEU A 78 11.15 -13.13 -1.28
N GLU A 79 10.53 -13.83 -2.23
CA GLU A 79 9.56 -13.26 -3.16
C GLU A 79 8.41 -12.55 -2.41
N VAL A 80 7.80 -13.24 -1.45
CA VAL A 80 6.66 -12.72 -0.68
C VAL A 80 7.08 -11.51 0.16
N GLN A 81 8.29 -11.53 0.73
CA GLN A 81 8.83 -10.39 1.48
C GLN A 81 9.00 -9.16 0.57
N ILE A 82 9.52 -9.36 -0.65
CA ILE A 82 9.65 -8.30 -1.66
C ILE A 82 8.26 -7.79 -2.09
N GLN A 83 7.28 -8.68 -2.29
CA GLN A 83 5.90 -8.29 -2.59
C GLN A 83 5.31 -7.42 -1.48
N ILE A 84 5.39 -7.84 -0.21
CA ILE A 84 4.87 -7.08 0.94
C ILE A 84 5.56 -5.71 1.04
N ALA A 85 6.88 -5.65 0.82
CA ALA A 85 7.62 -4.39 0.80
C ALA A 85 7.14 -3.45 -0.32
N MET A 86 6.90 -3.97 -1.53
CA MET A 86 6.34 -3.20 -2.64
C MET A 86 4.93 -2.71 -2.35
N LEU A 87 4.07 -3.56 -1.75
CA LEU A 87 2.73 -3.17 -1.32
C LEU A 87 2.77 -2.06 -0.27
N LEU A 88 3.68 -2.12 0.69
CA LEU A 88 3.88 -1.05 1.67
C LEU A 88 4.29 0.27 1.00
N LEU A 89 5.20 0.21 0.03
CA LEU A 89 5.62 1.39 -0.74
C LEU A 89 4.42 2.00 -1.49
N ILE A 90 3.63 1.18 -2.18
CA ILE A 90 2.43 1.61 -2.91
C ILE A 90 1.40 2.24 -1.95
N ALA A 91 1.13 1.60 -0.81
CA ALA A 91 0.22 2.12 0.20
C ALA A 91 0.68 3.49 0.70
N TYR A 92 1.97 3.62 1.03
CA TYR A 92 2.56 4.86 1.52
C TYR A 92 2.43 6.00 0.50
N VAL A 93 2.78 5.73 -0.76
CA VAL A 93 2.69 6.71 -1.86
C VAL A 93 1.23 7.13 -2.06
N THR A 94 0.30 6.17 -2.10
CA THR A 94 -1.14 6.43 -2.28
C THR A 94 -1.69 7.34 -1.17
N ILE A 95 -1.36 7.03 0.09
CA ILE A 95 -1.77 7.83 1.25
C ILE A 95 -1.16 9.24 1.18
N ARG A 96 0.12 9.35 0.82
CA ARG A 96 0.80 10.65 0.69
C ARG A 96 0.18 11.52 -0.41
N ILE A 97 -0.10 10.95 -1.57
CA ILE A 97 -0.77 11.66 -2.67
C ILE A 97 -2.14 12.17 -2.21
N MET A 98 -2.94 11.34 -1.53
CA MET A 98 -4.25 11.76 -1.01
C MET A 98 -4.13 12.90 0.01
N GLY A 99 -3.10 12.86 0.88
CA GLY A 99 -2.79 13.96 1.80
C GLY A 99 -2.45 15.26 1.08
N LEU A 100 -1.68 15.20 -0.01
CA LEU A 100 -1.35 16.36 -0.85
C LEU A 100 -2.61 16.93 -1.54
N ILE A 101 -3.46 16.07 -2.11
CA ILE A 101 -4.71 16.48 -2.77
C ILE A 101 -5.61 17.24 -1.79
N LYS A 102 -5.76 16.73 -0.56
CA LYS A 102 -6.52 17.43 0.49
C LYS A 102 -5.95 18.80 0.82
N LEU A 103 -4.62 18.91 0.91
CA LEU A 103 -3.97 20.18 1.17
C LEU A 103 -4.23 21.17 0.04
N THR A 104 -4.09 20.76 -1.22
CA THR A 104 -4.38 21.61 -2.38
C THR A 104 -5.85 22.03 -2.42
N LEU A 105 -6.79 21.13 -2.14
CA LEU A 105 -8.22 21.46 -2.08
C LEU A 105 -8.54 22.43 -0.94
N SER A 106 -7.90 22.26 0.23
CA SER A 106 -8.09 23.17 1.37
C SER A 106 -7.53 24.58 1.14
N LEU A 107 -6.56 24.73 0.23
CA LEU A 107 -5.97 26.01 -0.14
C LEU A 107 -6.80 26.75 -1.22
N ILE A 108 -7.61 26.00 -1.98
CA ILE A 108 -8.47 26.53 -3.05
C ILE A 108 -9.89 26.86 -2.52
N GLY A 109 -10.27 26.34 -1.35
CA GLY A 109 -11.55 26.66 -0.72
C GLY A 109 -11.66 28.15 -0.34
N PRO A 110 -12.82 28.80 -0.57
CA PRO A 110 -12.98 30.22 -0.32
C PRO A 110 -12.76 30.48 1.17
N LYS A 111 -11.86 31.42 1.45
CA LYS A 111 -11.64 32.00 2.78
C LYS A 111 -13.01 32.44 3.30
N ALA A 112 -13.57 31.70 4.26
CA ALA A 112 -14.83 32.07 4.89
C ALA A 112 -14.63 33.45 5.53
N ASN A 113 -15.12 34.48 4.86
CA ASN A 113 -15.02 35.84 5.32
C ASN A 113 -15.73 35.92 6.67
N SER A 114 -14.96 36.37 7.65
CA SER A 114 -15.37 36.90 8.93
C SER A 114 -16.54 37.89 8.76
N HIS A 115 -17.78 37.40 8.76
CA HIS A 115 -18.93 38.23 9.05
C HIS A 115 -19.07 38.31 10.57
N LYS A 116 -18.35 39.27 11.16
CA LYS A 116 -18.80 39.91 12.40
C LYS A 116 -20.14 40.56 12.08
N THR A 117 -21.23 40.01 12.58
CA THR A 117 -22.46 40.77 12.77
C THR A 117 -22.30 41.58 14.05
N VAL A 118 -22.29 42.90 13.87
CA VAL A 118 -22.40 43.93 14.92
C VAL A 118 -23.71 43.77 15.66
#